data_AF-A0A167U4H3-F1
#
_entry.id   AF-A0A167U4H3-F1
#
_cell.length_a   1.000
_cell.length_b   1.000
_cell.length_c   1.000
_cell.angle_alpha   90.00
_cell.angle_beta   90.00
_cell.angle_gamma   90.00
#
_symmetry.space_group_name_H-M   'P 1'
#
loop_
_entity.id
_entity.type
_entity.pdbx_description
1 polymer ?
#
loop_
_entity_poly.entity_id
_entity_poly.type
_entity_poly.pdbx_seq_one_letter_code
_entity_poly.pdbx_strand_id
1 'polypeptide(L)' 'MLRLHKVLLWGAVGIFLLSLFPGRSFAHAYIVRSTPSENETLARAPSMIRIEFNEEIQDHFYSLKLINRLH' A
#
# COMPACT_ATOMS: atom_id res chain seq x y z
N MET A 1 29.29 31.59 -21.12
CA MET A 1 28.58 30.33 -21.43
C MET A 1 28.83 29.20 -20.41
N LEU A 2 30.06 28.92 -19.95
CA LEU A 2 30.35 27.79 -19.02
C LEU A 2 29.53 27.79 -17.70
N ARG A 3 29.20 28.96 -17.16
CA ARG A 3 28.51 29.08 -15.86
C ARG A 3 27.03 28.64 -15.94
N LEU A 4 26.36 28.92 -17.06
CA LEU A 4 24.96 28.53 -17.32
C LEU A 4 24.83 27.01 -17.53
N HIS A 5 25.77 26.42 -18.27
CA HIS A 5 25.79 24.97 -18.52
C HIS A 5 26.00 24.18 -17.23
N LYS A 6 26.84 24.69 -16.32
CA LYS A 6 27.03 24.08 -14.99
C LYS A 6 25.75 24.14 -14.16
N VAL A 7 25.03 25.27 -14.16
CA VAL A 7 23.75 25.39 -13.44
C VAL A 7 22.70 24.43 -14.00
N LEU A 8 22.59 24.33 -15.32
CA LEU A 8 21.69 23.38 -15.99
C LEU A 8 22.05 21.93 -15.67
N LEU A 9 23.35 21.59 -15.69
CA LEU A 9 23.84 20.26 -15.35
C LEU A 9 23.51 19.90 -13.89
N TRP A 10 23.83 20.78 -12.95
CA TRP A 10 23.51 20.57 -11.53
C TRP A 10 22.00 20.51 -11.28
N GLY A 11 21.21 21.32 -12.00
CA GLY A 11 19.75 21.25 -11.97
C GLY A 11 19.22 19.90 -12.47
N ALA A 12 19.73 19.40 -13.59
CA ALA A 12 19.36 18.10 -14.13
C ALA A 12 19.76 16.95 -13.20
N VAL A 13 20.94 17.00 -12.59
CA VAL A 13 21.38 16.05 -11.57
C VAL A 13 20.46 16.09 -10.35
N GLY A 14 20.07 17.29 -9.89
CA GLY A 14 19.12 17.44 -8.79
C GLY A 14 17.76 16.80 -9.08
N ILE A 15 17.21 17.04 -10.27
CA ILE A 15 15.94 16.44 -10.71
C ILE A 15 16.05 14.91 -10.80
N PHE A 16 17.13 14.41 -11.38
CA PHE A 16 17.39 12.98 -11.46
C PHE A 16 17.46 12.33 -10.07
N LEU A 17 18.19 12.93 -9.13
CA LEU A 17 18.29 12.43 -7.76
C LEU A 17 16.93 12.41 -7.05
N LEU A 18 16.08 13.42 -7.26
CA LEU A 18 14.73 13.45 -6.70
C LEU A 18 13.83 12.34 -7.25
N SER A 19 14.02 11.93 -8.52
CA SER A 19 13.25 10.81 -9.10
C SER A 19 13.66 9.43 -8.59
N LEU A 20 14.81 9.30 -7.90
CA LEU A 20 15.27 8.03 -7.35
C LEU A 20 14.60 7.66 -6.03
N PHE A 21 13.86 8.58 -5.40
CA PHE A 21 13.14 8.29 -4.16
C PHE A 21 11.87 7.49 -4.49
N PRO A 22 11.79 6.20 -4.10
CA PRO A 22 10.58 5.43 -4.31
C PRO A 22 9.42 6.05 -3.51
N GLY A 23 8.19 5.72 -3.91
CA GLY A 23 7.00 6.06 -3.14
C GLY A 23 7.07 5.52 -1.70
N ARG A 24 6.16 5.97 -0.85
CA ARG A 24 6.06 5.44 0.52
C ARG A 24 5.84 3.92 0.46
N SER A 25 6.72 3.17 1.12
CA SER A 25 6.56 1.75 1.38
C SER A 25 6.59 1.56 2.90
N PHE A 26 5.68 0.76 3.42
CA PHE A 26 5.68 0.39 4.82
C PHE A 26 6.40 -0.96 4.98
N ALA A 27 7.03 -1.17 6.13
CA ALA A 27 7.64 -2.48 6.42
C ALA A 27 6.59 -3.60 6.47
N HIS A 28 5.35 -3.26 6.81
CA HIS A 28 4.21 -4.17 6.87
C HIS A 28 2.94 -3.47 6.38
N ALA A 29 2.11 -4.24 5.67
CA ALA A 29 0.75 -3.84 5.34
C ALA A 29 -0.17 -4.03 6.56
N TYR A 30 -1.00 -3.04 6.85
CA TYR A 30 -1.96 -3.05 7.95
C TYR A 30 -3.38 -2.86 7.42
N ILE A 31 -4.33 -3.52 8.06
CA ILE A 31 -5.76 -3.41 7.72
C ILE A 31 -6.24 -2.01 8.12
N VAL A 32 -6.76 -1.26 7.15
CA VAL A 32 -7.39 0.05 7.39
C VAL A 32 -8.92 -0.04 7.35
N ARG A 33 -9.46 -1.09 6.74
CA ARG A 33 -10.90 -1.35 6.69
C ARG A 33 -11.20 -2.83 6.50
N SER A 34 -12.32 -3.27 7.05
CA SER A 34 -12.89 -4.57 6.73
C SER A 34 -14.38 -4.44 6.41
N THR A 35 -14.90 -5.35 5.60
CA THR A 35 -16.33 -5.55 5.40
C THR A 35 -16.56 -7.06 5.37
N PRO A 36 -17.22 -7.65 6.38
CA PRO A 36 -17.86 -7.00 7.53
C PRO A 36 -16.89 -6.27 8.47
N SER A 37 -17.40 -5.30 9.22
CA SER A 37 -16.63 -4.59 10.25
C SER A 37 -16.31 -5.52 11.42
N GLU A 38 -15.29 -5.18 12.20
CA GLU A 38 -14.96 -5.92 13.41
C GLU A 38 -16.20 -6.00 14.34
N ASN A 39 -16.52 -7.22 14.79
CA ASN A 39 -17.68 -7.52 15.65
C ASN A 39 -19.05 -7.14 15.05
N GLU A 40 -19.15 -6.91 13.74
CA GLU A 40 -20.43 -6.64 13.10
C GLU A 40 -21.33 -7.88 13.18
N THR A 41 -22.53 -7.69 13.74
CA THR A 41 -23.56 -8.73 13.74
C THR A 41 -24.34 -8.67 12.44
N LEU A 42 -24.33 -9.75 11.68
CA LEU A 42 -25.00 -9.84 10.39
C LEU A 42 -26.25 -10.69 10.51
N ALA A 43 -27.34 -10.22 9.89
CA ALA A 43 -28.58 -11.00 9.78
C ALA A 43 -28.43 -12.24 8.87
N ARG A 44 -27.44 -12.24 7.97
CA ARG A 44 -27.13 -13.33 7.04
C ARG A 44 -25.64 -13.36 6.72
N ALA A 45 -25.14 -14.51 6.29
CA ALA A 45 -23.78 -14.63 5.81
C ALA A 45 -23.54 -13.72 4.58
N PRO A 46 -22.38 -13.03 4.50
CA PRO A 46 -22.04 -12.21 3.34
C PRO A 46 -21.58 -13.08 2.17
N SER A 47 -21.80 -12.62 0.94
CA SER A 47 -21.29 -13.29 -0.27
C SER A 47 -19.79 -13.03 -0.51
N MET A 48 -19.23 -12.01 0.12
CA MET A 48 -17.82 -11.61 0.00
C MET A 48 -17.34 -11.00 1.31
N ILE A 49 -16.09 -11.30 1.67
CA ILE A 49 -15.36 -10.59 2.73
C ILE A 49 -14.30 -9.73 2.05
N ARG A 50 -14.21 -8.46 2.44
CA ARG A 50 -13.26 -7.49 1.90
C ARG A 50 -12.37 -6.96 3.00
N ILE A 51 -11.07 -6.95 2.74
CA ILE A 51 -10.04 -6.40 3.63
C ILE A 51 -9.27 -5.36 2.81
N GLU A 52 -9.20 -4.14 3.30
CA GLU A 52 -8.43 -3.06 2.70
C GLU A 52 -7.18 -2.81 3.53
N PHE A 53 -6.03 -2.72 2.86
CA PHE A 53 -4.74 -2.41 3.47
C PHE A 53 -4.32 -0.97 3.15
N ASN A 54 -3.41 -0.42 3.95
CA ASN A 54 -2.83 0.92 3.74
C ASN A 54 -1.90 1.01 2.51
N GLU A 55 -1.57 -0.11 1.88
CA GLU A 55 -0.75 -0.22 0.68
C GLU A 55 -1.20 -1.40 -0.18
N GLU A 56 -0.74 -1.44 -1.43
CA GLU A 56 -0.99 -2.58 -2.32
C GLU A 56 -0.28 -3.83 -1.81
N ILE A 57 -0.99 -4.95 -1.74
CA ILE A 57 -0.39 -6.25 -1.46
C ILE A 57 -0.03 -6.90 -2.78
N GLN A 58 1.15 -7.52 -2.83
CA GLN A 58 1.57 -8.27 -4.01
C GLN A 58 0.65 -9.47 -4.25
N ASP A 59 0.19 -9.58 -5.49
CA ASP A 59 -0.57 -10.74 -5.94
C ASP A 59 0.24 -12.03 -5.74
N HIS A 60 -0.47 -13.12 -5.45
CA HIS A 60 0.08 -14.48 -5.25
C HIS A 60 0.95 -14.69 -3.98
N PHE A 61 1.27 -13.66 -3.21
CA PHE A 61 2.10 -13.76 -2.00
C PHE A 61 1.31 -13.57 -0.68
N TYR A 62 0.03 -13.95 -0.66
CA TYR A 62 -0.81 -13.89 0.53
C TYR A 62 -1.68 -15.14 0.71
N SER A 63 -2.17 -15.36 1.93
CA SER A 63 -3.12 -16.42 2.26
C SER A 63 -4.17 -15.90 3.23
N LEU A 64 -5.42 -16.29 3.01
CA LEU A 64 -6.55 -15.96 3.87
C LEU A 64 -7.21 -17.26 4.33
N LYS A 65 -7.45 -17.38 5.64
CA LYS A 65 -8.15 -18.52 6.23
C LYS A 65 -9.31 -18.03 7.08
N LEU A 66 -10.52 -18.44 6.70
CA LEU A 66 -11.72 -18.20 7.50
C LEU A 66 -11.87 -19.35 8.51
N ILE A 67 -11.99 -19.01 9.79
CA ILE A 67 -12.17 -19.98 10.87
C ILE A 67 -13.45 -19.64 11.60
N ASN A 68 -14.36 -20.61 11.70
CA ASN A 68 -15.51 -20.53 12.58
C ASN A 68 -15.14 -21.18 13.92
N ARG A 69 -15.09 -20.40 14.99
CA ARG A 69 -14.89 -20.93 16.35
C ARG A 69 -16.27 -21.07 17.00
N LEU A 70 -16.81 -22.28 17.01
CA LEU A 70 -17.93 -22.61 17.91
C LEU A 70 -17.38 -22.57 19.34
N HIS A 71 -17.94 -21.69 20.17
CA HIS A 71 -17.70 -21.66 21.61
C HIS A 71 -18.39 -22.84 22.29
#